data_AF-A0A0C3QN74-F1
#
_entry.id   AF-A0A0C3QN74-F1
#
_cell.length_a   1.000
_cell.length_b   1.000
_cell.length_c   1.000
_cell.angle_alpha   90.00
_cell.angle_beta   90.00
_cell.angle_gamma   90.00
#
_symmetry.space_group_name_H-M   'P 1'
#
loop_
_entity.id
_entity.type
_entity.pdbx_description
1 polymer ?
#
loop_
_entity_poly.entity_id
_entity_poly.type
_entity_poly.pdbx_seq_one_letter_code
_entity_poly.pdbx_strand_id
1 'polypeptide(L)'
;MVTLDAPPPAYDESLSQIDLTLTADPSGKDVLITVKPPAAPTAADTTKEKDEKEEKEELKAKRAPVDFVLTIDVSGSMASEAPVPGENERTGLSVLDVVKHAANTIITTMKPEDRIAI
;
A
#
# COMPACT_ATOMS: atom_id res chain seq x y z
N MET A 1 10.48 35.18 4.70
CA MET A 1 11.08 34.05 5.43
C MET A 1 9.92 33.27 6.04
N VAL A 2 9.39 32.29 5.30
CA VAL A 2 8.17 31.55 5.69
C VAL A 2 8.61 30.38 6.55
N THR A 3 8.19 30.37 7.80
CA THR A 3 8.46 29.31 8.77
C THR A 3 7.67 28.06 8.39
N LEU A 4 8.36 27.02 7.90
CA LEU A 4 7.79 25.72 7.51
C LEU A 4 7.66 24.74 8.69
N ASP A 5 7.64 25.23 9.93
CA ASP A 5 7.72 24.40 11.15
C ASP A 5 6.42 24.45 11.97
N ALA A 6 5.28 24.33 11.28
CA ALA A 6 4.03 24.03 11.96
C ALA A 6 3.96 22.51 12.15
N PRO A 7 3.76 22.01 13.38
CA PRO A 7 3.50 20.59 13.59
C PRO A 7 2.28 20.21 12.74
N PRO A 8 2.30 19.03 12.09
CA PRO A 8 1.16 18.59 11.30
C PRO A 8 -0.10 18.64 12.16
N PRO A 9 -1.25 19.07 11.61
CA PRO A 9 -2.50 19.02 12.34
C PRO A 9 -2.69 17.61 12.88
N ALA A 10 -3.15 17.50 14.13
CA ALA A 10 -3.50 16.21 14.70
C ALA A 10 -4.45 15.52 13.71
N TYR A 11 -4.05 14.34 13.23
CA TYR A 11 -4.91 13.53 12.38
C TYR A 11 -6.20 13.31 13.18
N ASP A 12 -7.34 13.66 12.57
CA ASP A 12 -8.65 13.38 13.12
C ASP A 12 -8.68 11.88 13.43
N GLU A 13 -9.00 11.49 14.66
CA GLU A 13 -9.10 10.08 15.05
C GLU A 13 -10.31 9.49 14.31
N SER A 14 -10.08 9.10 13.06
CA SER A 14 -11.12 8.67 12.14
C SER A 14 -11.73 7.37 12.65
N LEU A 15 -13.04 7.36 12.79
CA LEU A 15 -13.83 6.21 13.22
C LEU A 15 -13.52 4.99 12.33
N SER A 16 -13.25 3.86 12.97
CA SER A 16 -12.87 2.57 12.36
C SER A 16 -14.02 1.83 11.65
N GLN A 17 -15.18 2.47 11.52
CA GLN A 17 -16.43 1.88 11.05
C GLN A 17 -17.08 2.73 9.95
N ILE A 18 -17.81 2.08 9.04
CA ILE A 18 -18.61 2.75 8.01
C ILE A 18 -19.71 3.57 8.69
N ASP A 19 -19.75 4.89 8.44
CA ASP A 19 -20.84 5.77 8.87
C ASP A 19 -21.84 5.96 7.72
N LEU A 20 -23.10 5.57 7.98
CA LEU A 20 -24.20 5.53 7.02
C LEU A 20 -25.32 6.45 7.50
N THR A 21 -25.54 7.57 6.80
CA THR A 21 -26.67 8.46 7.06
C THR A 21 -27.73 8.32 5.97
N LEU A 22 -28.97 8.06 6.38
CA LEU A 22 -30.15 7.94 5.53
C LEU A 22 -31.05 9.14 5.73
N THR A 23 -31.32 9.89 4.66
CA THR A 23 -32.23 11.03 4.70
C THR A 23 -33.35 10.79 3.70
N ALA A 24 -34.59 10.69 4.16
CA ALA A 24 -35.76 10.57 3.30
C ALA A 24 -36.32 11.94 2.95
N ASP A 25 -36.68 12.14 1.69
CA ASP A 25 -37.41 13.34 1.25
C ASP A 25 -38.84 13.32 1.83
N PRO A 26 -39.39 14.44 2.32
CA PRO A 26 -40.77 14.53 2.85
C PRO A 26 -41.88 14.04 1.91
N SER A 27 -41.64 13.94 0.60
CA SER A 27 -42.59 13.35 -0.35
C SER A 27 -42.62 11.81 -0.33
N GLY A 28 -41.66 11.17 0.36
CA GLY A 28 -41.54 9.73 0.53
C GLY A 28 -41.06 8.98 -0.73
N LYS A 29 -40.65 9.70 -1.78
CA LYS A 29 -40.27 9.10 -3.07
C LYS A 29 -38.76 8.86 -3.22
N ASP A 30 -37.95 9.72 -2.60
CA ASP A 30 -36.50 9.68 -2.73
C ASP A 30 -35.81 9.49 -1.37
N VAL A 31 -34.73 8.70 -1.36
CA VAL A 31 -33.89 8.46 -0.19
C VAL A 31 -32.45 8.80 -0.56
N LEU A 32 -31.86 9.75 0.17
CA LEU A 32 -30.45 10.08 0.07
C LEU A 32 -29.66 9.22 1.05
N ILE A 33 -28.69 8.47 0.52
CA ILE A 33 -27.76 7.65 1.31
C ILE A 33 -26.40 8.32 1.27
N THR A 34 -25.94 8.83 2.42
CA THR A 34 -24.58 9.34 2.57
C THR A 34 -23.72 8.28 3.25
N VAL A 35 -22.68 7.83 2.56
CA VAL A 35 -21.73 6.86 3.09
C VAL A 35 -20.40 7.57 3.31
N LYS A 36 -19.91 7.56 4.55
CA LYS A 36 -18.52 7.92 4.85
C LYS A 36 -17.72 6.63 4.96
N PRO A 37 -16.79 6.37 4.03
CA PRO A 37 -15.92 5.20 4.10
C PRO A 37 -15.03 5.26 5.35
N PRO A 38 -14.67 4.11 5.94
CA PRO A 38 -13.69 4.04 7.01
C PRO A 38 -12.30 4.43 6.45
N ALA A 39 -11.51 5.12 7.26
CA ALA A 39 -10.19 5.61 6.84
C ALA A 39 -9.14 4.49 6.69
N ALA A 40 -9.39 3.32 7.26
CA ALA A 40 -8.54 2.15 7.16
C ALA A 40 -9.38 0.90 6.86
N PRO A 41 -8.83 -0.09 6.15
CA PRO A 41 -9.50 -1.36 5.94
C PRO A 41 -9.73 -2.04 7.29
N THR A 42 -11.00 -2.18 7.68
CA THR A 42 -11.39 -2.98 8.84
C THR A 42 -10.94 -4.41 8.55
N ALA A 43 -10.15 -5.00 9.45
CA ALA A 43 -9.68 -6.37 9.32
C ALA A 43 -10.89 -7.29 9.14
N ALA A 44 -11.16 -7.73 7.91
CA ALA A 44 -12.31 -8.58 7.62
C ALA A 44 -12.23 -9.84 8.49
N ASP A 45 -13.34 -10.13 9.16
CA ASP A 45 -13.55 -11.23 10.09
C ASP A 45 -12.86 -12.52 9.63
N THR A 46 -11.77 -12.90 10.30
CA THR A 46 -11.26 -14.27 10.19
C THR A 46 -12.03 -15.11 11.20
N THR A 47 -13.32 -15.32 10.97
CA THR A 47 -14.07 -16.40 11.62
C THR A 47 -13.66 -17.72 10.96
N LYS A 48 -12.56 -18.30 11.42
CA LYS A 48 -12.37 -19.77 11.42
C LYS A 48 -11.62 -20.15 12.69
N GLU A 49 -12.43 -20.66 13.61
CA GLU A 49 -12.18 -21.68 14.63
C GLU A 49 -10.73 -21.95 15.05
N LYS A 50 -10.53 -21.69 16.35
CA LYS A 50 -9.54 -22.24 17.29
C LYS A 50 -8.71 -23.41 16.75
N ASP A 51 -7.40 -23.22 16.73
CA ASP A 51 -6.50 -24.10 17.46
C ASP A 51 -5.48 -23.24 18.20
N GLU A 52 -5.46 -23.42 19.51
CA GLU A 52 -4.66 -22.65 20.45
C GLU A 52 -3.22 -23.17 20.43
N LYS A 53 -2.26 -22.34 20.00
CA LYS A 53 -1.10 -21.94 20.81
C LYS A 53 -0.08 -21.15 20.01
N GLU A 54 0.51 -20.23 20.76
CA GLU A 54 1.79 -19.56 20.55
C GLU A 54 1.76 -18.21 19.82
N GLU A 55 1.97 -17.23 20.70
CA GLU A 55 2.53 -15.90 20.51
C GLU A 55 1.64 -14.77 20.00
N LYS A 56 1.36 -13.90 20.97
CA LYS A 56 1.06 -12.47 20.82
C LYS A 56 2.09 -11.81 19.88
N GLU A 57 1.89 -11.89 18.58
CA GLU A 57 2.30 -10.83 17.68
C GLU A 57 1.04 -10.27 17.02
N GLU A 58 0.76 -9.03 17.41
CA GLU A 58 -0.06 -8.02 16.76
C GLU A 58 -1.19 -8.55 15.86
N LEU A 59 -2.43 -8.32 16.31
CA LEU A 59 -3.61 -8.16 15.45
C LEU A 59 -3.42 -6.93 14.52
N LYS A 60 -2.31 -6.85 13.79
CA LYS A 60 -2.11 -5.92 12.69
C LYS A 60 -3.16 -6.28 11.67
N ALA A 61 -4.13 -5.37 11.49
CA ALA A 61 -5.13 -5.48 10.46
C ALA A 61 -4.46 -5.95 9.16
N LYS A 62 -4.96 -7.05 8.58
CA LYS A 62 -4.40 -7.59 7.33
C LYS A 62 -4.44 -6.45 6.30
N ARG A 63 -3.27 -6.06 5.80
CA ARG A 63 -3.14 -5.08 4.71
C ARG A 63 -4.07 -5.48 3.56
N ALA A 64 -4.76 -4.51 2.98
CA ALA A 64 -5.55 -4.73 1.77
C ALA A 64 -4.67 -5.27 0.62
N PRO A 65 -5.20 -6.13 -0.27
CA PRO A 65 -4.51 -6.51 -1.50
C PRO A 65 -4.18 -5.28 -2.35
N VAL A 66 -3.04 -5.30 -3.05
CA VAL A 66 -2.59 -4.20 -3.91
C VAL A 66 -2.22 -4.71 -5.30
N ASP A 67 -2.48 -3.86 -6.29
CA ASP A 67 -2.11 -4.06 -7.68
C ASP A 67 -0.89 -3.18 -8.02
N PHE A 68 0.21 -3.79 -8.47
CA PHE A 68 1.41 -3.09 -8.96
C PHE A 68 1.45 -3.06 -10.48
N VAL A 69 1.79 -1.90 -11.06
CA VAL A 69 2.09 -1.76 -12.50
C VAL A 69 3.52 -1.24 -12.62
N LEU A 70 4.41 -2.08 -13.12
CA LEU A 70 5.85 -1.82 -13.15
C LEU A 70 6.32 -1.45 -14.56
N THR A 71 6.32 -0.15 -14.88
CA THR A 71 6.86 0.35 -16.15
C THR A 71 8.38 0.44 -16.08
N ILE A 72 9.07 -0.45 -16.78
CA ILE A 72 10.54 -0.47 -16.82
C ILE A 72 11.04 0.26 -18.07
N ASP A 73 11.92 1.25 -17.87
CA ASP A 73 12.65 1.87 -18.98
C ASP A 73 13.66 0.87 -19.57
N VAL A 74 13.65 0.74 -20.90
CA VAL A 74 14.57 -0.12 -21.67
C VAL A 74 15.43 0.69 -22.65
N SER A 75 15.51 2.00 -22.43
CA SER A 75 16.36 2.91 -23.20
C SER A 75 17.86 2.56 -23.06
N GLY A 76 18.68 3.09 -23.99
CA GLY A 76 20.12 2.80 -24.01
C GLY A 76 20.88 3.18 -22.74
N SER A 77 20.41 4.17 -21.96
CA SER A 77 21.02 4.53 -20.68
C SER A 77 20.90 3.42 -19.63
N MET A 78 19.92 2.53 -19.76
CA MET A 78 19.72 1.44 -18.81
C MET A 78 20.76 0.32 -18.97
N ALA A 79 21.43 0.26 -20.13
CA ALA A 79 22.57 -0.64 -20.35
C ALA A 79 23.89 -0.12 -19.77
N SER A 80 23.91 1.11 -19.23
CA SER A 80 25.10 1.66 -18.57
C SER A 80 25.42 0.92 -17.28
N GLU A 81 26.68 1.02 -16.85
CA GLU A 81 27.17 0.41 -15.63
C GLU A 81 26.45 0.99 -14.41
N ALA A 82 25.98 0.11 -13.52
CA ALA A 82 25.26 0.51 -12.32
C ALA A 82 26.20 1.24 -11.34
N PRO A 83 25.81 2.41 -10.80
CA PRO A 83 26.64 3.16 -9.88
C PRO A 83 26.71 2.45 -8.52
N VAL A 84 27.92 2.34 -7.96
CA VAL A 84 28.17 1.74 -6.65
C VAL A 84 28.71 2.80 -5.69
N PRO A 85 28.25 2.88 -4.43
CA PRO A 85 28.84 3.79 -3.44
C PRO A 85 30.25 3.31 -3.06
N GLY A 86 31.29 3.92 -3.62
CA GLY A 86 32.69 3.57 -3.36
C GLY A 86 33.63 4.00 -4.50
N GLU A 87 34.95 3.92 -4.29
CA GLU A 87 35.93 4.25 -5.33
C GLU A 87 35.89 3.23 -6.49
N ASN A 88 35.20 3.58 -7.58
CA ASN A 88 35.37 3.06 -8.95
C ASN A 88 35.45 1.53 -9.13
N GLU A 89 34.82 0.75 -8.26
CA GLU A 89 34.71 -0.70 -8.46
C GLU A 89 33.64 -1.02 -9.49
N ARG A 90 34.08 -1.69 -10.56
CA ARG A 90 33.21 -2.17 -11.63
C ARG A 90 32.63 -3.52 -11.24
N THR A 91 31.31 -3.58 -11.04
CA THR A 91 30.60 -4.83 -10.70
C THR A 91 30.22 -5.64 -11.93
N GLY A 92 30.28 -5.03 -13.12
CA GLY A 92 29.81 -5.66 -14.36
C GLY A 92 28.29 -5.78 -14.46
N LEU A 93 27.53 -5.14 -13.56
CA LEU A 93 26.07 -5.08 -13.60
C LEU A 93 25.61 -3.81 -14.33
N SER A 94 24.62 -3.95 -15.20
CA SER A 94 23.94 -2.79 -15.78
C SER A 94 22.87 -2.24 -14.83
N VAL A 95 22.49 -0.97 -15.01
CA VAL A 95 21.34 -0.37 -14.31
C VAL A 95 20.08 -1.24 -14.51
N LEU A 96 19.87 -1.77 -15.72
CA LEU A 96 18.76 -2.65 -16.01
C LEU A 96 18.81 -3.97 -15.21
N ASP A 97 19.99 -4.52 -14.95
CA ASP A 97 20.12 -5.74 -14.14
C ASP A 97 19.79 -5.49 -12.67
N VAL A 98 20.16 -4.32 -12.14
CA VAL A 98 19.74 -3.89 -10.80
C VAL A 98 18.21 -3.73 -10.74
N VAL A 99 17.60 -3.14 -11.77
CA VAL A 99 16.12 -3.00 -11.83
C VAL A 99 15.43 -4.36 -11.92
N LYS A 100 15.93 -5.30 -12.74
CA LYS A 100 15.40 -6.68 -12.79
C LYS A 100 15.50 -7.36 -11.43
N HIS A 101 16.63 -7.20 -10.74
CA HIS A 101 16.80 -7.75 -9.40
C HIS A 101 15.80 -7.15 -8.42
N ALA A 102 15.65 -5.82 -8.41
CA ALA A 102 14.68 -5.13 -7.57
C ALA A 102 13.24 -5.57 -7.86
N ALA A 103 12.88 -5.74 -9.13
CA ALA A 103 11.56 -6.25 -9.54
C ALA A 103 11.32 -7.67 -8.99
N ASN A 104 12.30 -8.56 -9.10
CA ASN A 104 12.21 -9.90 -8.53
C ASN A 104 12.06 -9.85 -7.00
N THR A 105 12.80 -8.97 -6.32
CA THR A 105 12.67 -8.78 -4.88
C THR A 105 11.25 -8.36 -4.50
N ILE A 106 10.67 -7.37 -5.21
CA ILE A 106 9.28 -6.95 -4.99
C ILE A 106 8.33 -8.16 -5.13
N ILE A 107 8.43 -8.90 -6.24
CA ILE A 107 7.59 -10.08 -6.51
C ILE A 107 7.72 -11.13 -5.40
N THR A 108 8.93 -11.38 -4.90
CA THR A 108 9.14 -12.35 -3.81
C THR A 108 8.59 -11.88 -2.46
N THR A 109 8.42 -10.58 -2.27
CA THR A 109 7.84 -10.01 -1.03
C THR A 109 6.33 -9.80 -1.10
N MET A 110 5.72 -9.95 -2.28
CA MET A 110 4.27 -9.84 -2.45
C MET A 110 3.53 -10.98 -1.77
N LYS A 111 2.30 -10.70 -1.34
CA LYS A 111 1.39 -11.72 -0.79
C LYS A 111 0.58 -12.38 -1.91
N PRO A 112 0.00 -13.58 -1.68
CA PRO A 112 -0.78 -14.28 -2.70
C PRO A 112 -1.99 -13.50 -3.23
N GLU A 113 -2.49 -12.52 -2.48
CA GLU A 113 -3.62 -11.70 -2.90
C GLU A 113 -3.21 -10.49 -3.76
N ASP A 114 -1.92 -10.12 -3.75
CA ASP A 114 -1.41 -8.99 -4.54
C ASP A 114 -1.26 -9.37 -6.02
N ARG A 115 -1.40 -8.39 -6.92
CA ARG A 115 -1.25 -8.60 -8.37
C ARG A 115 -0.16 -7.70 -8.92
N ILE A 116 0.49 -8.15 -10.00
CA ILE A 116 1.51 -7.37 -10.69
C ILE A 116 1.32 -7.44 -12.21
N ALA A 117 1.52 -6.32 -12.87
CA ALA A 117 1.72 -6.19 -14.30
C ALA A 117 3.08 -5.55 -14.57
N ILE A 118 3.79 -6.01 -15.59
CA ILE A 118 5.10 -5.50 -16.04
C ILE A 118 4.98 -5.11 -17.51
#